data_AF-A0A940HEG8-F1
#
_entry.id   AF-A0A940HEG8-F1
#
_cell.length_a   1.000
_cell.length_b   1.000
_cell.length_c   1.000
_cell.angle_alpha   90.00
_cell.angle_beta   90.00
_cell.angle_gamma   90.00
#
_symmetry.space_group_name_H-M   'P 1'
#
loop_
_entity.id
_entity.type
_entity.pdbx_description
1 polymer ?
#
loop_
_entity_poly.entity_id
_entity_poly.type
_entity_poly.pdbx_seq_one_letter_code
_entity_poly.pdbx_strand_id
1 'polypeptide(L)'
;MTSVPLGDERESPAPEPPPRHLWLRSLGVIAASGAAMLLADAVVSYSILLAWPMGPVAFLVGIPVTAVLLVLVIVGVSKALTRRAHGLGAVVVTLLLVGIGAYGFTNGILTLLILDPVPHLIPVLLCAVSLGLFLGPWPIRILGALAAAAAIAFMAVQPTNAQRQAEAAAQAEDQREVEPLSAAIDQGRAPLVADTAGWRIALVSASSGYAMSWLVGEDGAVAIVTAVPIPTNALDSKACTTMAPPGSGLAGDGDRMPVWCLRTDTGWARADGLGIAYLDQDRLVALHSAVDDEMQRVGSGQPASAGDIAELIDSLRPMTLADLDGYFADDARIPR
;
A
#
# COMPACT_ATOMS: atom_id res chain seq x y z
N MET A 1 77.73 -11.31 17.55
CA MET A 1 76.49 -12.04 17.24
C MET A 1 75.97 -12.64 18.53
N THR A 2 75.03 -11.95 19.17
CA THR A 2 74.41 -12.32 20.44
C THR A 2 72.99 -12.80 20.13
N SER A 3 72.73 -14.08 20.37
CA SER A 3 71.41 -14.70 20.22
C SER A 3 70.49 -14.25 21.35
N VAL A 4 69.39 -13.59 20.99
CA VAL A 4 68.28 -13.28 21.90
C VAL A 4 67.46 -14.57 22.07
N PRO A 5 67.25 -15.07 23.29
CA PRO A 5 66.40 -16.24 23.50
C PRO A 5 64.94 -15.86 23.22
N LEU A 6 64.30 -16.62 22.33
CA LEU A 6 62.86 -16.59 22.11
C LEU A 6 62.17 -16.92 23.44
N GLY A 7 61.37 -15.98 23.92
CA GLY A 7 60.61 -16.10 25.15
C GLY A 7 59.66 -17.28 25.09
N ASP A 8 59.73 -18.10 26.14
CA ASP A 8 58.85 -19.19 26.49
C ASP A 8 57.38 -18.73 26.39
N GLU A 9 56.64 -19.23 25.40
CA GLU A 9 55.19 -19.04 25.25
C GLU A 9 54.50 -19.73 26.42
N ARG A 10 54.43 -19.05 27.56
CA ARG A 10 53.61 -19.48 28.69
C ARG A 10 52.15 -19.48 28.24
N GLU A 11 51.67 -20.67 27.93
CA GLU A 11 50.28 -21.02 27.68
C GLU A 11 49.43 -20.43 28.83
N SER A 12 48.77 -19.31 28.55
CA SER A 12 47.96 -18.62 29.55
C SER A 12 46.79 -19.52 29.90
N PRO A 13 46.61 -19.93 31.17
CA PRO A 13 45.57 -20.86 31.55
C PRO A 13 44.20 -20.33 31.11
N ALA A 14 43.40 -21.19 30.48
CA ALA A 14 42.08 -20.83 30.01
C ALA A 14 41.25 -20.22 31.15
N PRO A 15 40.56 -19.09 30.92
CA PRO A 15 39.83 -18.40 31.98
C PRO A 15 38.76 -19.32 32.59
N GLU A 16 38.83 -19.54 33.90
CA GLU A 16 37.83 -20.35 34.61
C GLU A 16 36.42 -19.79 34.40
N PRO A 17 35.42 -20.66 34.14
CA PRO A 17 34.06 -20.22 33.89
C PRO A 17 33.47 -19.52 35.14
N PRO A 18 32.72 -18.42 34.98
CA PRO A 18 32.15 -17.71 36.12
C PRO A 18 31.17 -18.61 36.88
N PRO A 19 31.04 -18.43 38.21
CA PRO A 19 30.16 -19.27 39.01
C PRO A 19 28.69 -19.13 38.58
N ARG A 20 27.98 -20.27 38.47
CA ARG A 20 26.64 -20.40 37.87
C ARG A 20 25.58 -19.42 38.42
N HIS A 21 25.69 -19.01 39.69
CA HIS A 21 24.74 -18.09 40.31
C HIS A 21 24.80 -16.66 39.75
N LEU A 22 25.94 -16.23 39.19
CA LEU A 22 26.07 -14.91 38.54
C LEU A 22 25.32 -14.88 37.19
N TRP A 23 25.32 -16.01 36.48
CA TRP A 23 24.59 -16.17 35.22
C TRP A 23 23.08 -16.12 35.44
N LEU A 24 22.56 -16.90 36.40
CA LEU A 24 21.13 -16.92 36.72
C LEU A 24 20.61 -15.54 37.13
N ARG A 25 21.38 -14.78 37.92
CA ARG A 25 21.00 -13.41 38.30
C ARG A 25 20.97 -12.48 37.09
N SER A 26 21.93 -12.61 36.19
CA SER A 26 22.01 -11.77 34.99
C SER A 26 20.87 -12.08 34.01
N LEU A 27 20.57 -13.37 33.82
CA LEU A 27 19.41 -13.82 33.04
C LEU A 27 18.09 -13.35 33.66
N GLY A 28 17.98 -13.39 34.99
CA GLY A 28 16.82 -12.86 35.71
C GLY A 28 16.61 -11.36 35.48
N VAL A 29 17.70 -10.56 35.47
CA VAL A 29 17.63 -9.13 35.14
C VAL A 29 17.17 -8.92 33.70
N ILE A 30 17.72 -9.68 32.74
CA ILE A 30 17.34 -9.59 31.32
C ILE A 30 15.86 -9.92 31.14
N ALA A 31 15.38 -11.03 31.72
CA ALA A 31 13.99 -11.46 31.59
C ALA A 31 13.01 -10.44 32.21
N ALA A 32 13.28 -9.98 33.43
CA ALA A 32 12.44 -8.99 34.11
C ALA A 32 12.45 -7.64 33.38
N SER A 33 13.62 -7.22 32.85
CA SER A 33 13.72 -6.00 32.04
C SER A 33 12.99 -6.14 30.71
N GLY A 34 13.03 -7.31 30.07
CA GLY A 34 12.29 -7.59 28.85
C GLY A 34 10.77 -7.51 29.05
N ALA A 35 10.25 -8.03 30.16
CA ALA A 35 8.84 -7.87 30.50
C ALA A 35 8.46 -6.40 30.71
N ALA A 36 9.32 -5.61 31.38
CA ALA A 36 9.11 -4.18 31.56
C ALA A 36 9.18 -3.40 30.24
N MET A 37 10.09 -3.77 29.34
CA MET A 37 10.20 -3.18 28.00
C MET A 37 8.97 -3.47 27.15
N LEU A 38 8.44 -4.69 27.19
CA LEU A 38 7.21 -5.04 26.49
C LEU A 38 6.01 -4.27 27.02
N LEU A 39 5.92 -4.09 28.35
CA LEU A 39 4.89 -3.26 28.95
C LEU A 39 5.03 -1.79 28.53
N ALA A 40 6.25 -1.26 28.52
CA ALA A 40 6.52 0.11 28.07
C ALA A 40 6.12 0.29 26.60
N ASP A 41 6.44 -0.67 25.75
CA ASP A 41 6.10 -0.66 24.33
C ASP A 41 4.58 -0.70 24.09
N ALA A 42 3.86 -1.51 24.87
CA ALA A 42 2.39 -1.50 24.89
C ALA A 42 1.85 -0.13 25.32
N VAL A 43 2.36 0.46 26.41
CA VAL A 43 1.93 1.79 26.89
C VAL A 43 2.18 2.87 25.85
N VAL A 44 3.32 2.84 25.16
CA VAL A 44 3.63 3.78 24.07
C VAL A 44 2.67 3.57 22.89
N SER A 45 2.42 2.32 22.48
CA SER A 45 1.44 2.01 21.42
C SER A 45 0.04 2.53 21.76
N TYR A 46 -0.44 2.34 22.99
CA TYR A 46 -1.72 2.91 23.44
C TYR A 46 -1.72 4.44 23.52
N SER A 47 -0.59 5.05 23.89
CA SER A 47 -0.45 6.51 23.92
C SER A 47 -0.54 7.11 22.52
N ILE A 48 -0.01 6.42 21.51
CA ILE A 48 -0.13 6.80 20.09
C ILE A 48 -1.60 6.73 19.63
N LEU A 49 -2.34 5.68 20.02
CA LEU A 49 -3.78 5.58 19.75
C LEU A 49 -4.58 6.73 20.39
N LEU A 50 -4.28 7.07 21.64
CA LEU A 50 -4.96 8.13 22.38
C LEU A 50 -4.61 9.54 21.89
N ALA A 51 -3.51 9.70 21.15
CA ALA A 51 -3.16 10.98 20.53
C ALA A 51 -4.16 11.40 19.43
N TRP A 52 -4.92 10.47 18.85
CA TRP A 52 -5.95 10.78 17.84
C TRP A 52 -7.10 11.61 18.44
N PRO A 53 -7.74 11.23 19.56
CA PRO A 53 -8.77 12.06 20.20
C PRO A 53 -8.23 13.17 21.12
N MET A 54 -7.07 13.00 21.77
CA MET A 54 -6.56 13.94 22.80
C MET A 54 -5.48 14.91 22.29
N GLY A 55 -5.13 14.83 21.00
CA GLY A 55 -4.09 15.65 20.38
C GLY A 55 -2.66 15.24 20.74
N PRO A 56 -1.65 15.97 20.23
CA PRO A 56 -0.23 15.57 20.32
C PRO A 56 0.33 15.58 21.75
N VAL A 57 -0.38 16.17 22.71
CA VAL A 57 0.05 16.27 24.12
C VAL A 57 0.21 14.89 24.76
N ALA A 58 -0.70 13.94 24.48
CA ALA A 58 -0.62 12.58 25.01
C ALA A 58 0.67 11.86 24.57
N PHE A 59 1.09 12.07 23.33
CA PHE A 59 2.34 11.55 22.77
C PHE A 59 3.58 12.23 23.36
N LEU A 60 3.59 13.57 23.39
CA LEU A 60 4.74 14.37 23.83
C LEU A 60 5.07 14.18 25.31
N VAL A 61 4.08 13.86 26.15
CA VAL A 61 4.30 13.61 27.58
C VAL A 61 4.41 12.10 27.87
N GLY A 62 3.58 11.27 27.24
CA GLY A 62 3.51 9.83 27.52
C GLY A 62 4.81 9.09 27.23
N ILE A 63 5.47 9.39 26.09
CA ILE A 63 6.71 8.70 25.70
C ILE A 63 7.88 9.03 26.64
N PRO A 64 8.21 10.31 26.92
CA PRO A 64 9.28 10.63 27.85
C PRO A 64 9.04 10.07 29.26
N VAL A 65 7.81 10.14 29.76
CA VAL A 65 7.46 9.59 31.09
C VAL A 65 7.67 8.08 31.11
N THR A 66 7.21 7.37 30.07
CA THR A 66 7.39 5.91 29.97
C THR A 66 8.87 5.53 29.89
N ALA A 67 9.67 6.26 29.12
CA ALA A 67 11.12 6.04 29.03
C ALA A 67 11.83 6.23 30.39
N VAL A 68 11.49 7.29 31.12
CA VAL A 68 12.05 7.55 32.46
C VAL A 68 11.66 6.44 33.44
N LEU A 69 10.38 6.04 33.45
CA LEU A 69 9.90 4.94 34.30
C LEU A 69 10.60 3.62 33.96
N LEU A 70 10.80 3.33 32.67
CA LEU A 70 11.50 2.13 32.23
C LEU A 70 12.94 2.09 32.75
N VAL A 71 13.68 3.21 32.64
CA VAL A 71 15.04 3.31 33.21
C VAL A 71 15.03 3.03 34.71
N LEU A 72 14.10 3.64 35.46
CA LEU A 72 13.98 3.44 36.90
C LEU A 72 13.67 1.98 37.27
N VAL A 73 12.78 1.32 36.51
CA VAL A 73 12.43 -0.09 36.69
C VAL A 73 13.65 -0.98 36.43
N ILE A 74 14.36 -0.80 35.32
CA ILE A 74 15.56 -1.60 34.99
C ILE A 74 16.64 -1.41 36.06
N VAL A 75 16.87 -0.18 36.52
CA VAL A 75 17.82 0.10 37.61
C VAL A 75 17.40 -0.57 38.91
N GLY A 76 16.10 -0.53 39.24
CA GLY A 76 15.54 -1.17 40.43
C GLY A 76 15.69 -2.70 40.40
N VAL A 77 15.31 -3.33 39.29
CA VAL A 77 15.44 -4.78 39.06
C VAL A 77 16.90 -5.22 39.12
N SER A 78 17.79 -4.48 38.43
CA SER A 78 19.22 -4.69 38.49
C SER A 78 19.74 -4.65 39.92
N LYS A 79 19.40 -3.59 40.67
CA LYS A 79 19.83 -3.43 42.06
C LYS A 79 19.31 -4.56 42.97
N ALA A 80 18.06 -5.00 42.78
CA ALA A 80 17.47 -6.07 43.55
C ALA A 80 18.15 -7.43 43.31
N LEU A 81 18.48 -7.75 42.04
CA LEU A 81 18.98 -9.08 41.67
C LEU A 81 20.51 -9.19 41.71
N THR A 82 21.25 -8.13 41.38
CA THR A 82 22.72 -8.14 41.30
C THR A 82 23.40 -7.31 42.38
N ARG A 83 22.64 -6.58 43.21
CA ARG A 83 23.13 -5.58 44.19
C ARG A 83 23.89 -4.41 43.56
N ARG A 84 23.86 -4.26 42.24
CA ARG A 84 24.49 -3.16 41.50
C ARG A 84 23.44 -2.40 40.70
N ALA A 85 23.55 -1.08 40.69
CA ALA A 85 22.73 -0.23 39.84
C ALA A 85 23.41 -0.08 38.48
N HIS A 86 22.95 -0.80 37.46
CA HIS A 86 23.44 -0.71 36.09
C HIS A 86 22.81 0.49 35.34
N GLY A 87 22.95 1.70 35.88
CA GLY A 87 22.29 2.92 35.38
C GLY A 87 22.61 3.24 33.92
N LEU A 88 23.89 3.18 33.53
CA LEU A 88 24.29 3.42 32.14
C LEU A 88 23.65 2.40 31.19
N GLY A 89 23.62 1.12 31.57
CA GLY A 89 23.00 0.08 30.75
C GLY A 89 21.49 0.29 30.60
N ALA A 90 20.80 0.69 31.66
CA ALA A 90 19.38 1.01 31.60
C ALA A 90 19.08 2.16 30.61
N VAL A 91 19.88 3.22 30.64
CA VAL A 91 19.73 4.35 29.71
C VAL A 91 20.02 3.92 28.27
N VAL A 92 21.13 3.24 28.02
CA VAL A 92 21.53 2.81 26.67
C VAL A 92 20.47 1.91 26.04
N VAL A 93 19.99 0.91 26.77
CA VAL A 93 18.99 -0.02 26.23
C VAL A 93 17.62 0.65 26.05
N THR A 94 17.26 1.59 26.92
CA THR A 94 16.04 2.39 26.75
C THR A 94 16.13 3.26 25.50
N LEU A 95 17.26 3.91 25.26
CA LEU A 95 17.49 4.71 24.04
C LEU A 95 17.49 3.83 22.79
N LEU A 96 18.07 2.63 22.85
CA LEU A 96 18.03 1.67 21.75
C LEU A 96 16.58 1.27 21.43
N LEU A 97 15.78 0.92 22.45
CA LEU A 97 14.38 0.57 22.29
C LEU A 97 13.57 1.74 21.71
N VAL A 98 13.74 2.95 22.24
CA VAL A 98 13.07 4.15 21.74
C VAL A 98 13.47 4.44 20.29
N GLY A 99 14.75 4.33 19.95
CA GLY A 99 15.26 4.53 18.60
C GLY A 99 14.68 3.53 17.60
N ILE A 100 14.66 2.24 17.96
CA ILE A 100 14.04 1.18 17.17
C ILE A 100 12.55 1.40 17.01
N GLY A 101 11.84 1.70 18.09
CA GLY A 101 10.40 1.98 18.06
C GLY A 101 10.07 3.18 17.17
N ALA A 102 10.81 4.29 17.32
CA ALA A 102 10.62 5.49 16.52
C ALA A 102 10.92 5.26 15.03
N TYR A 103 12.05 4.60 14.72
CA TYR A 103 12.40 4.28 13.33
C TYR A 103 11.39 3.31 12.71
N GLY A 104 11.03 2.25 13.44
CA GLY A 104 10.08 1.25 12.99
C GLY A 104 8.70 1.82 12.74
N PHE A 105 8.20 2.69 13.62
CA PHE A 105 6.91 3.34 13.45
C PHE A 105 6.90 4.36 12.31
N THR A 106 7.93 5.21 12.22
CA THR A 106 8.01 6.25 11.17
C THR A 106 8.17 5.66 9.77
N ASN A 107 8.87 4.53 9.63
CA ASN A 107 9.01 3.80 8.38
C ASN A 107 7.90 2.74 8.19
N GLY A 108 6.94 2.66 9.11
CA GLY A 108 5.81 1.73 9.10
C GLY A 108 6.13 0.25 9.24
N ILE A 109 7.38 -0.10 9.55
CA ILE A 109 7.83 -1.45 9.89
C ILE A 109 7.07 -1.98 11.12
N LEU A 110 6.87 -1.12 12.12
CA LEU A 110 6.11 -1.43 13.33
C LEU A 110 4.72 -0.80 13.22
N THR A 111 3.69 -1.63 13.32
CA THR A 111 2.30 -1.19 13.51
C THR A 111 2.00 -1.04 15.00
N LEU A 112 0.78 -0.66 15.36
CA LEU A 112 0.39 -0.66 16.78
C LEU A 112 0.41 -2.08 17.33
N LEU A 113 0.97 -2.28 18.52
CA LEU A 113 1.13 -3.60 19.14
C LEU A 113 -0.19 -4.40 19.27
N ILE A 114 -1.34 -3.71 19.38
CA ILE A 114 -2.67 -4.36 19.42
C ILE A 114 -3.08 -4.99 18.08
N LEU A 115 -2.54 -4.49 16.97
CA LEU A 115 -2.86 -4.95 15.62
C LEU A 115 -1.98 -6.14 15.23
N ASP A 116 -0.70 -6.07 15.57
CA ASP A 116 0.24 -7.18 15.36
C ASP A 116 1.36 -7.16 16.42
N PRO A 117 1.37 -8.10 17.39
CA PRO A 117 2.37 -8.14 18.44
C PRO A 117 3.70 -8.76 17.98
N VAL A 118 3.70 -9.58 16.93
CA VAL A 118 4.87 -10.34 16.48
C VAL A 118 6.07 -9.44 16.13
N PRO A 119 5.92 -8.34 15.36
CA PRO A 119 7.05 -7.50 14.97
C PRO A 119 7.65 -6.70 16.14
N HIS A 120 6.96 -6.61 17.28
CA HIS A 120 7.46 -5.95 18.50
C HIS A 120 8.26 -6.87 19.40
N LEU A 121 7.92 -8.17 19.44
CA LEU A 121 8.56 -9.13 20.33
C LEU A 121 10.06 -9.31 20.04
N ILE A 122 10.43 -9.40 18.75
CA ILE A 122 11.82 -9.65 18.35
C ILE A 122 12.73 -8.46 18.74
N PRO A 123 12.42 -7.20 18.38
CA PRO A 123 13.25 -6.08 18.78
C PRO A 123 13.27 -5.86 20.30
N VAL A 124 12.14 -6.05 21.00
CA VAL A 124 12.09 -5.94 22.46
C VAL A 124 12.99 -6.98 23.12
N LEU A 125 12.97 -8.23 22.65
CA LEU A 125 13.83 -9.29 23.16
C LEU A 125 15.30 -8.97 22.91
N LEU A 126 15.66 -8.53 21.70
CA LEU A 126 17.04 -8.17 21.34
C LEU A 126 17.54 -6.98 22.16
N CYS A 127 16.70 -5.97 22.38
CA CYS A 127 16.98 -4.87 23.31
C CYS A 127 17.20 -5.39 24.74
N ALA A 128 16.33 -6.26 25.25
CA ALA A 128 16.50 -6.80 26.60
C ALA A 128 17.82 -7.59 26.75
N VAL A 129 18.17 -8.42 25.77
CA VAL A 129 19.43 -9.18 25.77
C VAL A 129 20.64 -8.25 25.65
N SER A 130 20.51 -7.11 24.96
CA SER A 130 21.60 -6.12 24.85
C SER A 130 22.02 -5.54 26.21
N LEU A 131 21.17 -5.59 27.23
CA LEU A 131 21.55 -5.25 28.61
C LEU A 131 22.73 -6.09 29.11
N GLY A 132 22.93 -7.28 28.53
CA GLY A 132 24.08 -8.14 28.75
C GLY A 132 25.44 -7.47 28.57
N LEU A 133 25.56 -6.45 27.71
CA LEU A 133 26.77 -5.61 27.56
C LEU A 133 27.27 -5.04 28.89
N PHE A 134 26.34 -4.78 29.82
CA PHE A 134 26.60 -4.13 31.10
C PHE A 134 26.57 -5.11 32.29
N LEU A 135 26.17 -6.36 32.05
CA LEU A 135 26.13 -7.42 33.05
C LEU A 135 27.50 -8.12 33.06
N GLY A 136 28.13 -8.19 34.24
CA GLY A 136 29.57 -8.45 34.43
C GLY A 136 30.25 -9.56 33.61
N PRO A 137 29.67 -10.76 33.43
CA PRO A 137 30.35 -11.90 32.79
C PRO A 137 30.67 -11.66 31.31
N TRP A 138 31.92 -11.93 30.89
CA TRP A 138 32.37 -11.72 29.51
C TRP A 138 31.48 -12.38 28.44
N PRO A 139 30.92 -13.60 28.62
CA PRO A 139 30.09 -14.20 27.57
C PRO A 139 28.73 -13.48 27.43
N ILE A 140 28.19 -12.97 28.55
CA ILE A 140 26.93 -12.21 28.55
C ILE A 140 27.14 -10.86 27.85
N ARG A 141 28.34 -10.27 27.96
CA ARG A 141 28.68 -9.05 27.22
C ARG A 141 28.72 -9.27 25.71
N ILE A 142 29.30 -10.39 25.27
CA ILE A 142 29.33 -10.76 23.85
C ILE A 142 27.91 -10.98 23.34
N LEU A 143 27.09 -11.76 24.06
CA LEU A 143 25.69 -11.97 23.71
C LEU A 143 24.92 -10.65 23.62
N GLY A 144 25.16 -9.72 24.55
CA GLY A 144 24.55 -8.39 24.52
C GLY A 144 24.99 -7.57 23.31
N ALA A 145 26.27 -7.61 22.93
CA ALA A 145 26.80 -6.91 21.77
C ALA A 145 26.20 -7.45 20.46
N LEU A 146 26.13 -8.77 20.33
CA LEU A 146 25.49 -9.45 19.20
C LEU A 146 24.00 -9.12 19.11
N ALA A 147 23.31 -9.08 20.25
CA ALA A 147 21.89 -8.73 20.30
C ALA A 147 21.63 -7.27 19.88
N ALA A 148 22.48 -6.33 20.30
CA ALA A 148 22.38 -4.93 19.86
C ALA A 148 22.58 -4.80 18.34
N ALA A 149 23.59 -5.46 17.79
CA ALA A 149 23.84 -5.48 16.35
C ALA A 149 22.68 -6.14 15.58
N ALA A 150 22.17 -7.27 16.09
CA ALA A 150 21.03 -7.97 15.52
C ALA A 150 19.76 -7.13 15.55
N ALA A 151 19.53 -6.34 16.61
CA ALA A 151 18.37 -5.45 16.70
C ALA A 151 18.39 -4.39 15.58
N ILE A 152 19.56 -3.78 15.35
CA ILE A 152 19.75 -2.80 14.28
C ILE A 152 19.62 -3.47 12.91
N ALA A 153 20.28 -4.62 12.71
CA ALA A 153 20.23 -5.36 11.45
C ALA A 153 18.80 -5.81 11.12
N PHE A 154 18.05 -6.30 12.11
CA PHE A 154 16.65 -6.66 11.97
C PHE A 154 15.85 -5.48 11.43
N MET A 155 15.96 -4.30 12.03
CA MET A 155 15.25 -3.11 11.55
C MET A 155 15.69 -2.67 10.15
N ALA A 156 16.96 -2.87 9.79
CA ALA A 156 17.49 -2.48 8.48
C ALA A 156 17.03 -3.39 7.32
N VAL A 157 16.69 -4.66 7.59
CA VAL A 157 16.23 -5.60 6.56
C VAL A 157 14.71 -5.64 6.39
N GLN A 158 13.95 -5.03 7.31
CA GLN A 158 12.50 -5.01 7.20
C GLN A 158 12.04 -4.01 6.12
N PRO A 159 11.05 -4.38 5.30
CA PRO A 159 10.55 -3.51 4.25
C PRO A 159 9.77 -2.34 4.84
N THR A 160 10.18 -1.14 4.45
CA THR A 160 9.50 0.12 4.82
C THR A 160 8.13 0.23 4.16
N ASN A 161 7.28 1.14 4.63
CA ASN A 161 6.00 1.44 3.99
C ASN A 161 6.17 1.88 2.53
N ALA A 162 7.20 2.67 2.23
CA ALA A 162 7.46 3.11 0.85
C ALA A 162 7.81 1.92 -0.06
N GLN A 163 8.60 0.97 0.44
CA GLN A 163 8.93 -0.26 -0.29
C GLN A 163 7.72 -1.18 -0.44
N ARG A 164 6.94 -1.39 0.64
CA ARG A 164 5.70 -2.18 0.56
C ARG A 164 4.67 -1.55 -0.37
N GLN A 165 4.58 -0.23 -0.42
CA GLN A 165 3.74 0.48 -1.37
C GLN A 165 4.26 0.38 -2.79
N ALA A 166 5.58 0.43 -3.01
CA ALA A 166 6.19 0.24 -4.33
C ALA A 166 6.03 -1.20 -4.83
N GLU A 167 6.21 -2.20 -3.97
CA GLU A 167 5.97 -3.62 -4.26
C GLU A 167 4.49 -3.88 -4.51
N ALA A 168 3.59 -3.31 -3.69
CA ALA A 168 2.16 -3.41 -3.92
C ALA A 168 1.72 -2.66 -5.18
N ALA A 169 2.37 -1.55 -5.55
CA ALA A 169 2.13 -0.85 -6.81
C ALA A 169 2.61 -1.68 -8.01
N ALA A 170 3.81 -2.27 -7.94
CA ALA A 170 4.34 -3.15 -8.98
C ALA A 170 3.49 -4.42 -9.15
N GLN A 171 3.04 -5.03 -8.05
CA GLN A 171 2.14 -6.19 -8.09
C GLN A 171 0.72 -5.83 -8.53
N ALA A 172 0.24 -4.63 -8.19
CA ALA A 172 -1.05 -4.14 -8.66
C ALA A 172 -1.04 -3.78 -10.15
N GLU A 173 0.10 -3.36 -10.70
CA GLU A 173 0.22 -3.02 -12.13
C GLU A 173 0.17 -4.29 -13.01
N ASP A 174 0.73 -5.41 -12.55
CA ASP A 174 0.69 -6.70 -13.27
C ASP A 174 -0.67 -7.45 -13.14
N GLN A 175 -1.50 -7.15 -12.13
CA GLN A 175 -2.77 -7.86 -11.87
C GLN A 175 -4.05 -7.05 -12.18
N ARG A 176 -3.97 -5.71 -12.35
CA ARG A 176 -5.17 -4.85 -12.40
C ARG A 176 -5.95 -4.83 -13.71
N GLU A 177 -5.40 -5.25 -14.83
CA GLU A 177 -6.14 -5.10 -16.10
C GLU A 177 -6.85 -6.39 -16.53
N VAL A 178 -6.31 -7.57 -16.21
CA VAL A 178 -6.85 -8.84 -16.73
C VAL A 178 -7.98 -9.41 -15.87
N GLU A 179 -7.84 -9.43 -14.54
CA GLU A 179 -8.78 -10.09 -13.63
C GLU A 179 -10.15 -9.39 -13.49
N PRO A 180 -10.25 -8.05 -13.32
CA PRO A 180 -11.56 -7.38 -13.29
C PRO A 180 -12.26 -7.38 -14.64
N LEU A 181 -11.49 -7.44 -15.74
CA LEU A 181 -12.02 -7.40 -17.10
C LEU A 181 -12.53 -8.77 -17.55
N SER A 182 -11.79 -9.84 -17.29
CA SER A 182 -12.28 -11.22 -17.46
C SER A 182 -13.50 -11.49 -16.59
N ALA A 183 -13.50 -11.08 -15.32
CA ALA A 183 -14.67 -11.19 -14.45
C ALA A 183 -15.88 -10.37 -14.95
N ALA A 184 -15.65 -9.19 -15.55
CA ALA A 184 -16.72 -8.41 -16.15
C ALA A 184 -17.31 -9.09 -17.39
N ILE A 185 -16.47 -9.70 -18.23
CA ILE A 185 -16.90 -10.49 -19.39
C ILE A 185 -17.75 -11.69 -18.94
N ASP A 186 -17.25 -12.47 -17.98
CA ASP A 186 -17.95 -13.66 -17.47
C ASP A 186 -19.29 -13.32 -16.80
N GLN A 187 -19.41 -12.13 -16.22
CA GLN A 187 -20.63 -11.66 -15.57
C GLN A 187 -21.61 -10.95 -16.52
N GLY A 188 -21.37 -11.02 -17.85
CA GLY A 188 -22.23 -10.40 -18.86
C GLY A 188 -22.15 -8.86 -18.90
N ARG A 189 -21.11 -8.28 -18.29
CA ARG A 189 -20.84 -6.83 -18.22
C ARG A 189 -19.60 -6.46 -19.03
N ALA A 190 -19.35 -7.21 -20.11
CA ALA A 190 -18.22 -6.99 -20.99
C ALA A 190 -18.25 -5.54 -21.53
N PRO A 191 -17.08 -4.86 -21.58
CA PRO A 191 -16.93 -3.68 -22.43
C PRO A 191 -17.32 -4.00 -23.87
N LEU A 192 -17.63 -2.96 -24.64
CA LEU A 192 -18.01 -3.11 -26.04
C LEU A 192 -16.82 -2.81 -26.94
N VAL A 193 -16.72 -3.55 -28.03
CA VAL A 193 -15.69 -3.41 -29.06
C VAL A 193 -16.37 -3.21 -30.40
N ALA A 194 -15.72 -2.51 -31.32
CA ALA A 194 -16.23 -2.31 -32.67
C ALA A 194 -15.54 -3.26 -33.65
N ASP A 195 -16.32 -3.90 -34.52
CA ASP A 195 -15.79 -4.70 -35.64
C ASP A 195 -15.59 -3.86 -36.92
N THR A 196 -15.82 -2.54 -36.86
CA THR A 196 -15.57 -1.63 -37.99
C THR A 196 -14.09 -1.66 -38.38
N ALA A 197 -13.82 -1.86 -39.67
CA ALA A 197 -12.46 -1.85 -40.19
C ALA A 197 -11.76 -0.51 -39.92
N GLY A 198 -10.50 -0.55 -39.52
CA GLY A 198 -9.71 0.64 -39.20
C GLY A 198 -9.94 1.20 -37.80
N TRP A 199 -10.78 0.57 -36.97
CA TRP A 199 -10.92 0.92 -35.55
C TRP A 199 -10.30 -0.15 -34.67
N ARG A 200 -9.60 0.28 -33.62
CA ARG A 200 -9.00 -0.61 -32.62
C ARG A 200 -9.30 -0.16 -31.20
N ILE A 201 -9.20 -1.08 -30.27
CA ILE A 201 -9.31 -0.79 -28.84
C ILE A 201 -7.97 -0.24 -28.37
N ALA A 202 -7.98 0.95 -27.78
CA ALA A 202 -6.78 1.55 -27.20
C ALA A 202 -6.76 1.44 -25.68
N LEU A 203 -7.93 1.42 -25.04
CA LEU A 203 -8.05 1.27 -23.60
C LEU A 203 -9.40 0.63 -23.26
N VAL A 204 -9.42 -0.15 -22.19
CA VAL A 204 -10.63 -0.73 -21.61
C VAL A 204 -10.64 -0.57 -20.10
N SER A 205 -11.82 -0.34 -19.55
CA SER A 205 -12.03 -0.24 -18.10
C SER A 205 -13.37 -0.84 -17.74
N ALA A 206 -13.40 -1.70 -16.72
CA ALA A 206 -14.63 -2.25 -16.21
C ALA A 206 -14.69 -2.11 -14.68
N SER A 207 -15.87 -1.77 -14.17
CA SER A 207 -16.16 -1.67 -12.75
C SER A 207 -17.51 -2.30 -12.43
N SER A 208 -17.89 -2.31 -11.15
CA SER A 208 -19.20 -2.82 -10.75
C SER A 208 -20.38 -2.02 -11.31
N GLY A 209 -20.16 -0.76 -11.71
CA GLY A 209 -21.22 0.16 -12.13
C GLY A 209 -21.19 0.58 -13.60
N TYR A 210 -20.15 0.23 -14.36
CA TYR A 210 -20.02 0.54 -15.78
C TYR A 210 -18.88 -0.26 -16.42
N ALA A 211 -18.93 -0.41 -17.75
CA ALA A 211 -17.80 -0.81 -18.58
C ALA A 211 -17.57 0.25 -19.66
N MET A 212 -16.32 0.57 -19.95
CA MET A 212 -15.89 1.59 -20.90
C MET A 212 -14.82 1.06 -21.84
N SER A 213 -14.91 1.48 -23.09
CA SER A 213 -13.91 1.20 -24.12
C SER A 213 -13.57 2.49 -24.87
N TRP A 214 -12.28 2.74 -25.06
CA TRP A 214 -11.78 3.80 -25.93
C TRP A 214 -11.37 3.17 -27.26
N LEU A 215 -12.06 3.56 -28.32
CA LEU A 215 -11.82 3.12 -29.68
C LEU A 215 -11.05 4.20 -30.43
N VAL A 216 -9.99 3.80 -31.14
CA VAL A 216 -9.14 4.70 -31.93
C VAL A 216 -9.16 4.25 -33.39
N GLY A 217 -9.52 5.17 -34.28
CA GLY A 217 -9.46 5.00 -35.74
C GLY A 217 -8.03 5.07 -36.27
N GLU A 218 -7.80 4.55 -37.48
CA GLU A 218 -6.50 4.61 -38.18
C GLU A 218 -6.01 6.04 -38.43
N ASP A 219 -6.93 6.99 -38.57
CA ASP A 219 -6.66 8.42 -38.71
C ASP A 219 -6.40 9.13 -37.36
N GLY A 220 -6.51 8.41 -36.24
CA GLY A 220 -6.36 8.92 -34.89
C GLY A 220 -7.65 9.49 -34.28
N ALA A 221 -8.81 9.33 -34.92
CA ALA A 221 -10.09 9.69 -34.32
C ALA A 221 -10.39 8.84 -33.07
N VAL A 222 -10.93 9.44 -32.01
CA VAL A 222 -11.24 8.73 -30.75
C VAL A 222 -12.73 8.79 -30.43
N ALA A 223 -13.29 7.61 -30.17
CA ALA A 223 -14.66 7.42 -29.71
C ALA A 223 -14.69 6.60 -28.42
N ILE A 224 -15.70 6.83 -27.58
CA ILE A 224 -15.84 6.17 -26.28
C ILE A 224 -17.18 5.49 -26.21
N VAL A 225 -17.13 4.22 -25.85
CA VAL A 225 -18.31 3.42 -25.58
C VAL A 225 -18.42 3.19 -24.08
N THR A 226 -19.57 3.52 -23.50
CA THR A 226 -19.90 3.25 -22.10
C THR A 226 -21.13 2.35 -22.04
N ALA A 227 -21.00 1.21 -21.39
CA ALA A 227 -22.09 0.31 -21.06
C ALA A 227 -22.38 0.39 -19.55
N VAL A 228 -23.63 0.68 -19.18
CA VAL A 228 -24.08 0.79 -17.79
C VAL A 228 -25.24 -0.19 -17.60
N PRO A 229 -25.30 -0.96 -16.49
CA PRO A 229 -26.50 -1.74 -16.17
C PRO A 229 -27.75 -0.84 -16.17
N ILE A 230 -28.90 -1.35 -16.63
CA ILE A 230 -30.12 -0.52 -16.70
C ILE A 230 -30.40 0.11 -15.33
N PRO A 231 -30.41 1.45 -15.23
CA PRO A 231 -30.75 2.11 -13.99
C PRO A 231 -32.25 1.94 -13.70
N THR A 232 -32.60 1.51 -12.48
CA THR A 232 -33.99 1.30 -12.05
C THR A 232 -34.81 2.58 -11.94
N ASN A 233 -34.18 3.75 -12.03
CA ASN A 233 -34.79 5.08 -11.98
C ASN A 233 -34.02 6.08 -12.86
N ALA A 234 -34.75 6.96 -13.57
CA ALA A 234 -34.22 8.07 -14.36
C ALA A 234 -33.36 7.70 -15.60
N LEU A 235 -33.88 6.83 -16.46
CA LEU A 235 -33.21 6.40 -17.69
C LEU A 235 -32.86 7.56 -18.64
N ASP A 236 -33.78 8.50 -18.86
CA ASP A 236 -33.54 9.68 -19.71
C ASP A 236 -32.37 10.51 -19.18
N SER A 237 -32.36 10.79 -17.86
CA SER A 237 -31.25 11.52 -17.24
C SER A 237 -29.93 10.78 -17.39
N LYS A 238 -29.92 9.46 -17.20
CA LYS A 238 -28.69 8.67 -17.30
C LYS A 238 -28.15 8.66 -18.73
N ALA A 239 -29.01 8.38 -19.72
CA ALA A 239 -28.65 8.41 -21.14
C ALA A 239 -28.00 9.74 -21.53
N CYS A 240 -28.63 10.86 -21.17
CA CYS A 240 -28.05 12.18 -21.45
C CYS A 240 -26.72 12.37 -20.72
N THR A 241 -26.64 12.10 -19.41
CA THR A 241 -25.40 12.32 -18.63
C THR A 241 -24.20 11.55 -19.18
N THR A 242 -24.42 10.35 -19.71
CA THR A 242 -23.34 9.48 -20.22
C THR A 242 -22.85 9.91 -21.60
N MET A 243 -23.59 10.74 -22.34
CA MET A 243 -23.17 11.31 -23.62
C MET A 243 -22.95 12.84 -23.57
N ALA A 244 -22.86 13.41 -22.37
CA ALA A 244 -22.88 14.87 -22.19
C ALA A 244 -21.67 15.58 -22.84
N PRO A 245 -21.87 16.74 -23.48
CA PRO A 245 -20.75 17.55 -24.00
C PRO A 245 -19.89 18.16 -22.89
N PRO A 246 -18.61 18.47 -23.15
CA PRO A 246 -17.74 19.20 -22.22
C PRO A 246 -18.39 20.48 -21.68
N GLY A 247 -18.29 20.70 -20.38
CA GLY A 247 -18.77 21.93 -19.75
C GLY A 247 -20.30 22.10 -19.75
N SER A 248 -21.06 21.10 -20.22
CA SER A 248 -22.51 21.12 -20.08
C SER A 248 -22.89 20.82 -18.63
N GLY A 249 -23.35 21.85 -17.91
CA GLY A 249 -23.98 21.64 -16.61
C GLY A 249 -25.20 20.73 -16.77
N LEU A 250 -25.39 19.79 -15.85
CA LEU A 250 -26.58 18.93 -15.77
C LEU A 250 -27.86 19.70 -15.40
N ALA A 251 -27.89 21.02 -15.59
CA ALA A 251 -28.94 21.91 -15.15
C ALA A 251 -30.19 21.77 -16.03
N GLY A 252 -30.91 20.67 -15.85
CA GLY A 252 -32.36 20.64 -15.99
C GLY A 252 -32.96 20.65 -14.59
N ASP A 253 -33.60 21.76 -14.20
CA ASP A 253 -34.44 21.81 -13.01
C ASP A 253 -35.55 20.75 -13.13
N GLY A 254 -35.37 19.60 -12.48
CA GLY A 254 -36.37 18.53 -12.31
C GLY A 254 -36.84 17.84 -13.61
N ASP A 255 -36.61 16.53 -13.75
CA ASP A 255 -37.19 15.60 -14.76
C ASP A 255 -37.19 16.04 -16.24
N ARG A 256 -36.66 17.20 -16.61
CA ARG A 256 -36.65 17.73 -17.97
C ARG A 256 -35.31 17.47 -18.63
N MET A 257 -35.39 16.72 -19.73
CA MET A 257 -34.24 16.39 -20.57
C MET A 257 -33.56 17.66 -21.11
N PRO A 258 -32.22 17.76 -21.06
CA PRO A 258 -31.50 18.91 -21.61
C PRO A 258 -31.76 19.11 -23.11
N VAL A 259 -31.77 20.36 -23.58
CA VAL A 259 -32.08 20.69 -25.00
C VAL A 259 -31.12 20.06 -26.02
N TRP A 260 -29.90 19.70 -25.59
CA TRP A 260 -28.91 19.03 -26.43
C TRP A 260 -29.11 17.51 -26.49
N CYS A 261 -29.92 16.93 -25.62
CA CYS A 261 -30.24 15.51 -25.57
C CYS A 261 -31.62 15.28 -26.18
N LEU A 262 -31.68 14.61 -27.31
CA LEU A 262 -32.89 14.35 -28.07
C LEU A 262 -33.27 12.88 -27.93
N ARG A 263 -34.54 12.61 -27.62
CA ARG A 263 -35.06 11.25 -27.61
C ARG A 263 -35.47 10.87 -29.04
N THR A 264 -35.03 9.70 -29.49
CA THR A 264 -35.29 9.14 -30.82
C THR A 264 -36.11 7.86 -30.70
N ASP A 265 -36.48 7.26 -31.83
CA ASP A 265 -37.21 5.98 -31.85
C ASP A 265 -36.38 4.81 -31.30
N THR A 266 -35.04 4.92 -31.37
CA THR A 266 -34.09 3.87 -30.97
C THR A 266 -33.35 4.18 -29.67
N GLY A 267 -33.51 5.37 -29.09
CA GLY A 267 -32.84 5.76 -27.85
C GLY A 267 -32.74 7.27 -27.67
N TRP A 268 -31.52 7.75 -27.48
CA TRP A 268 -31.18 9.17 -27.31
C TRP A 268 -30.03 9.54 -28.23
N ALA A 269 -30.02 10.76 -28.73
CA ALA A 269 -28.95 11.30 -29.55
C ALA A 269 -28.61 12.71 -29.08
N ARG A 270 -27.34 13.09 -29.20
CA ARG A 270 -26.94 14.49 -29.05
C ARG A 270 -27.39 15.26 -30.29
N ALA A 271 -27.83 16.50 -30.09
CA ALA A 271 -28.26 17.38 -31.17
C ALA A 271 -27.15 17.70 -32.19
N ASP A 272 -25.88 17.57 -31.79
CA ASP A 272 -24.70 17.77 -32.65
C ASP A 272 -24.26 16.48 -33.39
N GLY A 273 -24.90 15.33 -33.12
CA GLY A 273 -24.56 14.05 -33.72
C GLY A 273 -23.29 13.40 -33.15
N LEU A 274 -22.64 14.00 -32.15
CA LEU A 274 -21.38 13.49 -31.58
C LEU A 274 -21.58 12.47 -30.46
N GLY A 275 -22.78 11.88 -30.37
CA GLY A 275 -23.08 10.87 -29.38
C GLY A 275 -24.51 10.36 -29.42
N ILE A 276 -24.64 9.08 -29.09
CA ILE A 276 -25.87 8.31 -29.16
C ILE A 276 -25.91 7.40 -27.93
N ALA A 277 -27.10 7.17 -27.37
CA ALA A 277 -27.31 6.16 -26.36
C ALA A 277 -28.55 5.31 -26.70
N TYR A 278 -28.50 4.01 -26.42
CA TYR A 278 -29.60 3.09 -26.68
C TYR A 278 -29.62 1.97 -25.63
N LEU A 279 -30.74 1.27 -25.54
CA LEU A 279 -30.85 0.09 -24.70
C LEU A 279 -30.43 -1.14 -25.51
N ASP A 280 -29.48 -1.90 -24.98
CA ASP A 280 -29.11 -3.21 -25.48
C ASP A 280 -29.33 -4.23 -24.37
N GLN A 281 -30.34 -5.08 -24.54
CA GLN A 281 -30.75 -6.08 -23.54
C GLN A 281 -30.96 -5.46 -22.15
N ASP A 282 -30.05 -5.73 -21.21
CA ASP A 282 -30.12 -5.32 -19.80
C ASP A 282 -29.17 -4.16 -19.45
N ARG A 283 -28.69 -3.43 -20.46
CA ARG A 283 -27.77 -2.29 -20.29
C ARG A 283 -28.14 -1.08 -21.16
N LEU A 284 -27.80 0.09 -20.65
CA LEU A 284 -27.72 1.33 -21.41
C LEU A 284 -26.32 1.41 -22.04
N VAL A 285 -26.27 1.48 -23.36
CA VAL A 285 -25.04 1.70 -24.13
C VAL A 285 -25.04 3.14 -24.60
N ALA A 286 -23.94 3.85 -24.36
CA ALA A 286 -23.70 5.19 -24.87
C ALA A 286 -22.39 5.21 -25.64
N LEU A 287 -22.41 5.81 -26.83
CA LEU A 287 -21.26 6.03 -27.69
C LEU A 287 -21.14 7.54 -27.89
N HIS A 288 -19.96 8.13 -27.66
CA HIS A 288 -19.74 9.54 -27.93
C HIS A 288 -18.32 9.82 -28.40
N SER A 289 -18.17 10.99 -29.03
CA SER A 289 -16.87 11.54 -29.40
C SER A 289 -16.06 11.89 -28.15
N ALA A 290 -14.77 11.57 -28.16
CA ALA A 290 -13.88 11.82 -27.03
C ALA A 290 -13.58 13.31 -26.86
N VAL A 291 -13.18 13.68 -25.64
CA VAL A 291 -12.80 15.05 -25.26
C VAL A 291 -11.29 15.11 -24.92
N ASP A 292 -10.73 16.31 -24.75
CA ASP A 292 -9.27 16.53 -24.69
C ASP A 292 -8.53 15.63 -23.69
N ASP A 293 -9.06 15.44 -22.48
CA ASP A 293 -8.47 14.60 -21.44
C ASP A 293 -8.55 13.10 -21.78
N GLU A 294 -9.61 12.67 -22.46
CA GLU A 294 -9.80 11.30 -22.91
C GLU A 294 -8.88 10.95 -24.09
N MET A 295 -8.67 11.90 -25.00
CA MET A 295 -7.73 11.75 -26.12
C MET A 295 -6.29 11.68 -25.65
N GLN A 296 -5.91 12.53 -24.67
CA GLN A 296 -4.59 12.47 -24.02
C GLN A 296 -4.34 11.11 -23.37
N ARG A 297 -5.38 10.50 -22.80
CA ARG A 297 -5.28 9.20 -22.11
C ARG A 297 -4.89 8.05 -23.03
N VAL A 298 -5.26 8.12 -24.31
CA VAL A 298 -4.96 7.08 -25.32
C VAL A 298 -3.87 7.51 -26.31
N GLY A 299 -3.23 8.65 -26.09
CA GLY A 299 -2.14 9.15 -26.93
C GLY A 299 -2.55 9.51 -28.36
N SER A 300 -3.82 9.86 -28.59
CA SER A 300 -4.36 10.19 -29.92
C SER A 300 -4.80 11.65 -30.03
N GLY A 301 -4.98 12.13 -31.27
CA GLY A 301 -4.95 13.56 -31.57
C GLY A 301 -6.26 14.24 -31.95
N GLN A 302 -7.33 13.51 -32.30
CA GLN A 302 -8.58 14.14 -32.75
C GLN A 302 -9.85 13.41 -32.29
N PRO A 303 -10.95 14.15 -32.03
CA PRO A 303 -12.21 13.57 -31.61
C PRO A 303 -12.94 12.93 -32.81
N ALA A 304 -13.67 11.84 -32.58
CA ALA A 304 -14.50 11.21 -33.60
C ALA A 304 -15.58 12.17 -34.14
N SER A 305 -15.77 12.18 -35.45
CA SER A 305 -16.81 12.95 -36.13
C SER A 305 -18.20 12.32 -35.95
N ALA A 306 -19.26 13.05 -36.30
CA ALA A 306 -20.61 12.49 -36.30
C ALA A 306 -20.76 11.31 -37.28
N GLY A 307 -19.98 11.30 -38.37
CA GLY A 307 -19.93 10.17 -39.30
C GLY A 307 -19.35 8.92 -38.67
N ASP A 308 -18.25 9.08 -37.94
CA ASP A 308 -17.58 7.98 -37.21
C ASP A 308 -18.49 7.37 -36.15
N ILE A 309 -19.20 8.21 -35.39
CA ILE A 309 -20.16 7.76 -34.38
C ILE A 309 -21.32 6.97 -35.02
N ALA A 310 -21.81 7.41 -36.18
CA ALA A 310 -22.86 6.72 -36.91
C ALA A 310 -22.37 5.40 -37.54
N GLU A 311 -21.10 5.30 -37.93
CA GLU A 311 -20.52 4.07 -38.46
C GLU A 311 -20.27 3.03 -37.36
N LEU A 312 -19.80 3.47 -36.19
CA LEU A 312 -19.44 2.59 -35.08
C LEU A 312 -20.66 1.92 -34.44
N ILE A 313 -21.82 2.58 -34.38
CA ILE A 313 -22.96 2.10 -33.60
C ILE A 313 -23.42 0.70 -34.00
N ASP A 314 -23.44 0.39 -35.29
CA ASP A 314 -23.94 -0.87 -35.84
C ASP A 314 -22.92 -2.02 -35.76
N SER A 315 -21.66 -1.72 -35.44
CA SER A 315 -20.57 -2.71 -35.33
C SER A 315 -20.19 -3.05 -33.89
N LEU A 316 -20.84 -2.43 -32.90
CA LEU A 316 -20.56 -2.67 -31.49
C LEU A 316 -21.02 -4.08 -31.05
N ARG A 317 -20.12 -4.80 -30.39
CA ARG A 317 -20.40 -6.09 -29.76
C ARG A 317 -19.69 -6.23 -28.41
N PRO A 318 -20.16 -7.12 -27.51
CA PRO A 318 -19.41 -7.49 -26.32
C PRO A 318 -17.99 -7.95 -26.64
N MET A 319 -17.03 -7.47 -25.85
CA MET A 319 -15.67 -8.01 -25.80
C MET A 319 -15.72 -9.47 -25.36
N THR A 320 -14.98 -10.33 -26.05
CA THR A 320 -14.76 -11.73 -25.68
C THR A 320 -13.41 -11.89 -24.98
N LEU A 321 -13.21 -13.04 -24.31
CA LEU A 321 -11.90 -13.38 -23.74
C LEU A 321 -10.80 -13.46 -24.82
N ALA A 322 -11.14 -13.84 -26.07
CA ALA A 322 -10.18 -13.86 -27.16
C ALA A 322 -9.74 -12.44 -27.58
N ASP A 323 -10.65 -11.47 -27.57
CA ASP A 323 -10.32 -10.06 -27.81
C ASP A 323 -9.45 -9.50 -26.67
N LEU A 324 -9.70 -9.95 -25.43
CA LEU A 324 -8.92 -9.59 -24.25
C LEU A 324 -7.47 -10.09 -24.33
N ASP A 325 -7.28 -11.35 -24.72
CA ASP A 325 -5.96 -11.94 -24.94
C ASP A 325 -5.21 -11.21 -26.07
N GLY A 326 -5.92 -10.84 -27.14
CA GLY A 326 -5.37 -10.05 -28.25
C GLY A 326 -4.94 -8.64 -27.81
N TYR A 327 -5.76 -7.96 -27.02
CA TYR A 327 -5.47 -6.63 -26.48
C TYR A 327 -4.17 -6.62 -25.66
N PHE A 328 -4.00 -7.56 -24.72
CA PHE A 328 -2.77 -7.63 -23.92
C PHE A 328 -1.53 -8.07 -24.72
N ALA A 329 -1.72 -8.89 -25.76
CA ALA A 329 -0.63 -9.29 -26.65
C ALA A 329 -0.11 -8.15 -27.54
N ASP A 330 -0.94 -7.13 -27.79
CA ASP A 330 -0.58 -5.94 -28.57
C ASP A 330 -0.08 -4.79 -27.69
N ASP A 331 -0.63 -4.61 -26.48
CA ASP A 331 -0.17 -3.59 -25.51
C ASP A 331 1.27 -3.85 -25.03
N ALA A 332 1.67 -5.12 -24.88
CA ALA A 332 3.04 -5.51 -24.58
C ALA A 332 4.08 -5.11 -25.66
N ARG A 333 3.64 -4.62 -26.83
CA ARG A 333 4.51 -4.17 -27.93
C ARG A 333 4.64 -2.65 -28.03
N ILE A 334 3.92 -1.90 -27.19
CA ILE A 334 3.97 -0.44 -27.17
C ILE A 334 4.89 0.00 -26.01
N PRO A 335 6.11 0.50 -26.27
CA PRO A 335 6.99 0.99 -25.22
C PRO A 335 6.37 2.23 -24.55
N ARG A 336 6.23 2.17 -23.22
CA ARG A 336 5.80 3.29 -22.37
C ARG A 336 6.86 4.37 -22.24
#